data_AF-A0A645I8U0-F1
#
_entry.id   AF-A0A645I8U0-F1
#
_cell.length_a   1.000
_cell.length_b   1.000
_cell.length_c   1.000
_cell.angle_alpha   90.00
_cell.angle_beta   90.00
_cell.angle_gamma   90.00
#
_symmetry.space_group_name_H-M   'P 1'
#
loop_
_entity.id
_entity.type
_entity.pdbx_description
1 polymer ?
#
loop_
_entity_poly.entity_id
_entity_poly.type
_entity_poly.pdbx_seq_one_letter_code
_entity_poly.pdbx_strand_id
1 'polypeptide(L)' 'MEVQNELYILKVKIALVAKSNFDDVNALLKRVVPANIVIELVLMYNTWSMIKNFTWDYLKAKTWRDIKNEVLE' A
#
# COMPACT_ATOMS: atom_id res chain seq x y z
N MET A 1 34.03 -11.61 3.25
CA MET A 1 33.18 -10.62 3.96
C MET A 1 31.76 -11.00 3.67
N GLU A 2 31.08 -11.65 4.62
CA GLU A 2 29.65 -11.94 4.50
C GLU A 2 28.90 -10.85 5.25
N VAL A 3 28.18 -10.00 4.51
CA VAL A 3 27.31 -8.98 5.09
C VAL A 3 25.90 -9.55 5.09
N GLN A 4 25.44 -10.02 6.25
CA GLN A 4 24.00 -10.23 6.47
C GLN A 4 23.36 -8.87 6.71
N ASN A 5 22.67 -8.34 5.69
CA ASN A 5 21.87 -7.13 5.84
C ASN A 5 20.44 -7.57 6.19
N GLU A 6 20.00 -7.33 7.42
CA GLU A 6 18.60 -7.51 7.81
C GLU A 6 17.77 -6.54 6.97
N LEU A 7 16.89 -7.07 6.11
CA LEU A 7 16.05 -6.25 5.24
C LEU A 7 14.97 -5.54 6.06
N TYR A 8 15.18 -4.26 6.35
CA TYR A 8 14.19 -3.42 7.00
C TYR A 8 13.15 -2.95 5.97
N ILE A 9 11.88 -3.29 6.19
CA ILE A 9 10.75 -2.87 5.35
C ILE A 9 9.93 -1.83 6.09
N LEU A 10 9.82 -0.63 5.52
CA LEU A 10 8.98 0.44 6.04
C LEU A 10 7.63 0.42 5.29
N LYS A 11 6.58 -0.05 5.95
CA LYS A 11 5.20 -0.02 5.44
C LYS A 11 4.51 1.28 5.84
N VAL A 12 4.20 2.12 4.86
CA VAL A 12 3.51 3.41 5.09
C VAL A 12 2.11 3.35 4.50
N LYS A 13 1.10 3.48 5.36
CA LYS A 13 -0.31 3.53 4.98
C LYS A 13 -0.79 4.97 4.94
N ILE A 14 -1.42 5.39 3.85
CA ILE A 14 -1.96 6.76 3.69
C ILE A 14 -3.44 6.78 3.30
N ALA A 15 -4.22 7.68 3.89
CA ALA A 15 -5.63 7.90 3.60
C ALA A 15 -5.86 9.05 2.59
N LEU A 16 -4.99 9.19 1.58
CA LEU A 16 -5.05 10.34 0.67
C LEU A 16 -6.03 10.09 -0.48
N VAL A 17 -6.84 11.11 -0.80
CA VAL A 17 -7.90 11.06 -1.82
C VAL A 17 -7.35 11.34 -3.24
N ALA A 18 -6.28 12.13 -3.34
CA ALA A 18 -5.71 12.56 -4.62
C ALA A 18 -4.43 11.79 -4.96
N LYS A 19 -4.33 11.31 -6.20
CA LYS A 19 -3.16 10.60 -6.74
C LYS A 19 -1.89 11.46 -6.68
N SER A 20 -1.99 12.77 -6.91
CA SER A 20 -0.86 13.71 -6.78
C SER A 20 -0.21 13.62 -5.40
N ASN A 21 -1.02 13.59 -4.34
CA ASN A 21 -0.50 13.56 -2.97
C ASN A 21 0.20 12.23 -2.67
N PHE A 22 -0.20 11.12 -3.31
CA PHE A 22 0.51 9.84 -3.21
C PHE A 22 1.91 9.95 -3.80
N ASP A 23 2.03 10.54 -5.00
CA ASP A 23 3.30 10.74 -5.68
C ASP A 23 4.22 11.70 -4.88
N ASP A 24 3.65 12.75 -4.29
CA ASP A 24 4.37 13.67 -3.41
C ASP A 24 4.91 12.97 -2.16
N VAL A 25 4.09 12.14 -1.48
CA VAL A 25 4.54 11.39 -0.30
C VAL A 25 5.61 10.36 -0.68
N ASN A 26 5.48 9.70 -1.83
CA ASN A 26 6.51 8.78 -2.33
C ASN A 26 7.84 9.50 -2.58
N ALA A 27 7.79 10.70 -3.18
CA ALA A 27 8.98 11.53 -3.39
C ALA A 27 9.62 11.97 -2.07
N LEU A 28 8.80 12.33 -1.07
CA LEU A 28 9.29 12.69 0.27
C LEU A 28 9.93 11.50 0.98
N LEU A 29 9.32 10.31 0.94
CA LEU A 29 9.88 9.12 1.57
C LEU A 29 11.22 8.73 0.96
N LYS A 30 11.37 8.82 -0.36
CA LYS A 30 12.65 8.59 -1.04
C LYS A 30 13.76 9.54 -0.60
N ARG A 31 13.41 10.74 -0.12
CA ARG A 31 14.38 11.74 0.35
C ARG A 31 14.74 11.58 1.83
N VAL A 32 13.79 11.13 2.65
CA VAL A 32 13.93 11.07 4.13
C VAL A 32 14.42 9.70 4.60
N VAL A 33 14.04 8.63 3.91
CA VAL A 33 14.33 7.26 4.33
C VAL A 33 15.74 6.85 3.85
N PRO A 34 16.56 6.25 4.73
CA PRO A 34 17.86 5.67 4.36
C PRO A 34 17.79 4.65 3.22
N ALA A 35 18.84 4.60 2.39
CA ALA A 35 18.89 3.75 1.19
C ALA A 35 18.88 2.23 1.48
N ASN A 36 19.14 1.82 2.73
CA ASN A 36 19.12 0.42 3.16
C ASN A 36 17.73 -0.08 3.59
N ILE A 37 16.67 0.71 3.38
CA ILE A 37 15.29 0.36 3.75
C ILE A 37 14.43 0.22 2.49
N VAL A 38 13.64 -0.84 2.42
CA VAL A 38 12.63 -1.02 1.38
C VAL A 38 11.35 -0.28 1.79
N ILE A 39 10.86 0.62 0.94
CA ILE A 39 9.66 1.42 1.20
C ILE A 39 8.48 0.77 0.50
N GLU A 40 7.46 0.39 1.25
CA GLU A 40 6.18 -0.11 0.74
C GLU A 40 5.09 0.91 1.09
N LEU A 41 4.71 1.72 0.11
CA LEU A 41 3.68 2.74 0.29
C LEU A 41 2.36 2.22 -0.28
N VAL A 42 1.34 2.18 0.57
CA VAL A 42 0.02 1.62 0.27
C VAL A 42 -1.10 2.58 0.69
N LEU A 43 -2.19 2.57 -0.07
CA LEU A 43 -3.41 3.29 0.28
C LEU A 43 -4.13 2.55 1.43
N MET A 44 -4.73 3.29 2.35
CA MET A 44 -5.56 2.73 3.44
C MET A 44 -6.88 2.13 2.96
N TYR A 45 -7.22 2.33 1.70
CA TYR A 45 -8.45 1.83 1.10
C TYR A 45 -8.21 1.28 -0.29
N ASN A 46 -9.00 0.28 -0.66
CA ASN A 46 -8.94 -0.32 -1.99
C ASN A 46 -9.56 0.62 -3.01
N THR A 47 -8.85 0.78 -4.13
CA THR A 47 -9.36 1.54 -5.27
C THR A 47 -10.24 0.66 -6.15
N TRP A 48 -11.12 1.27 -6.94
CA TRP A 48 -11.93 0.53 -7.92
C TRP A 48 -11.08 -0.32 -8.87
N SER A 49 -9.88 0.16 -9.23
CA SER A 49 -8.95 -0.60 -10.08
C SER A 49 -8.36 -1.85 -9.41
N MET A 50 -8.34 -1.91 -8.07
CA MET A 50 -7.94 -3.10 -7.32
C MET A 50 -9.11 -4.06 -7.18
N ILE A 51 -10.29 -3.53 -6.84
CA ILE A 51 -11.51 -4.31 -6.58
C ILE A 51 -11.98 -5.03 -7.86
N LYS A 52 -11.88 -4.40 -9.03
CA LYS A 52 -12.33 -4.98 -10.32
C LYS A 52 -11.63 -6.28 -10.72
N ASN A 53 -10.49 -6.61 -10.11
CA ASN A 53 -9.74 -7.83 -10.42
C ASN A 53 -10.27 -9.06 -9.64
N PHE A 54 -11.13 -8.85 -8.64
CA PHE A 54 -11.74 -9.92 -7.86
C PHE A 54 -13.07 -10.38 -8.47
N THR A 55 -13.40 -11.65 -8.28
CA THR A 55 -14.68 -12.20 -8.75
C THR A 55 -15.84 -11.65 -7.92
N TRP A 56 -17.01 -11.54 -8.56
CA TRP A 56 -18.20 -11.04 -7.89
C TRP A 56 -18.63 -11.94 -6.72
N ASP A 57 -18.41 -13.25 -6.85
CA ASP A 57 -18.71 -14.24 -5.80
C ASP A 57 -17.89 -14.01 -4.53
N TYR A 58 -16.60 -13.69 -4.69
CA TYR A 58 -15.71 -13.31 -3.59
C TYR A 58 -16.15 -12.01 -2.91
N LEU A 59 -16.49 -10.99 -3.69
CA LEU A 59 -16.91 -9.69 -3.15
C LEU A 59 -18.27 -9.75 -2.45
N LYS A 60 -19.20 -10.59 -2.91
CA LYS A 60 -20.53 -10.76 -2.29
C LYS A 60 -20.46 -11.30 -0.86
N ALA A 61 -19.42 -12.09 -0.55
CA ALA A 61 -19.21 -12.66 0.78
C ALA A 61 -18.65 -11.65 1.81
N LYS A 62 -18.26 -10.45 1.36
CA LYS A 62 -17.65 -9.40 2.19
C LYS A 62 -18.59 -8.20 2.33
N THR A 63 -18.48 -7.46 3.44
CA THR A 63 -19.24 -6.21 3.56
C THR A 63 -18.57 -5.10 2.76
N TRP A 64 -19.33 -4.05 2.42
CA TRP A 64 -18.75 -2.87 1.76
C TRP A 64 -17.62 -2.23 2.57
N ARG A 65 -17.69 -2.31 3.90
CA ARG A 65 -16.62 -1.82 4.79
C ARG A 65 -15.34 -2.63 4.61
N ASP A 66 -15.45 -3.95 4.46
CA ASP A 66 -14.31 -4.85 4.30
C ASP A 66 -13.68 -4.65 2.92
N ILE A 67 -14.51 -4.61 1.87
CA ILE A 67 -14.07 -4.36 0.49
C ILE A 67 -13.33 -3.02 0.38
N LYS A 68 -13.75 -2.00 1.12
CA LYS A 68 -13.14 -0.68 1.05
C LYS A 68 -11.85 -0.56 1.86
N ASN A 69 -11.76 -1.18 3.04
CA ASN A 69 -10.71 -0.85 4.02
C ASN A 69 -9.77 -2.00 4.39
N GLU A 70 -10.13 -3.25 4.09
CA GLU A 70 -9.27 -4.40 4.38
C GLU A 70 -8.38 -4.75 3.20
N VAL A 71 -7.25 -5.40 3.46
CA VAL A 71 -6.42 -5.96 2.40
C VAL A 71 -7.19 -7.15 1.80
N LEU A 72 -7.47 -7.10 0.50
CA LEU A 72 -8.10 -8.21 -0.23
C LEU A 72 -7.00 -9.15 -0.69
N GLU A 73 -7.02 -10.38 -0.17
CA GLU A 73 -6.12 -11.50 -0.52
C GLU A 73 -6.86 -12.59 -1.28
#